data_AF-A0A524I145-F1
#
_entry.id   AF-A0A524I145-F1
#
_cell.length_a   1.000
_cell.length_b   1.000
_cell.length_c   1.000
_cell.angle_alpha   90.00
_cell.angle_beta   90.00
_cell.angle_gamma   90.00
#
_symmetry.space_group_name_H-M   'P 1'
#
loop_
_entity.id
_entity.type
_entity.pdbx_description
1 polymer ?
#
loop_
_entity_poly.entity_id
_entity_poly.type
_entity_poly.pdbx_seq_one_letter_code
_entity_poly.pdbx_strand_id
1 'polypeptide(L)' 'MNEALRMVMDALRGVMGEKRYTTREMEERLDIFGYRCPDDLARSLNKLRQMGLICGEVDREKACWVWWVEPSEKEPDQPV' A
#
# COMPACT_ATOMS: atom_id res chain seq x y z
N MET A 1 15.66 -7.84 4.87
CA MET A 1 14.48 -6.95 4.84
C MET A 1 14.46 -6.19 6.15
N ASN A 2 14.46 -4.85 6.13
CA ASN A 2 14.51 -4.05 7.38
C ASN A 2 13.25 -4.29 8.21
N GLU A 3 13.39 -4.45 9.53
CA GLU A 3 12.27 -4.74 10.44
C GLU A 3 11.19 -3.65 10.41
N ALA A 4 11.60 -2.39 10.35
CA ALA A 4 10.70 -1.24 10.17
C ALA A 4 9.87 -1.34 8.87
N LEU A 5 10.47 -1.82 7.78
CA LEU A 5 9.77 -2.01 6.51
C LEU A 5 8.69 -3.09 6.63
N ARG A 6 8.96 -4.15 7.41
CA ARG A 6 7.99 -5.22 7.65
C ARG A 6 6.79 -4.73 8.46
N MET A 7 7.00 -3.94 9.51
CA MET A 7 5.90 -3.34 10.27
C MET A 7 5.04 -2.41 9.42
N VAL A 8 5.65 -1.58 8.57
CA VAL A 8 4.92 -0.71 7.65
C VAL A 8 4.10 -1.52 6.65
N MET A 9 4.65 -2.62 6.12
CA MET A 9 3.93 -3.50 5.21
C MET A 9 2.74 -4.22 5.86
N ASP A 10 2.90 -4.66 7.11
CA ASP A 10 1.83 -5.31 7.87
C ASP A 10 0.69 -4.31 8.17
N ALA A 11 1.04 -3.09 8.57
CA ALA A 11 0.07 -2.01 8.75
C ALA A 11 -0.64 -1.65 7.44
N LEU A 12 0.10 -1.51 6.33
CA LEU A 12 -0.48 -1.26 5.01
C LEU A 12 -1.42 -2.38 4.58
N ARG A 13 -1.08 -3.64 4.84
CA ARG A 13 -1.96 -4.78 4.58
C ARG A 13 -3.19 -4.79 5.47
N GLY A 14 -3.07 -4.43 6.75
CA GLY A 14 -4.21 -4.29 7.65
C GLY A 14 -5.16 -3.16 7.24
N VAL A 15 -4.61 -2.07 6.71
CA VAL A 15 -5.39 -0.90 6.25
C VAL A 15 -6.01 -1.14 4.87
N MET A 16 -5.25 -1.73 3.94
CA MET A 16 -5.71 -1.96 2.57
C MET A 16 -6.53 -3.26 2.42
N GLY A 17 -6.17 -4.31 3.15
CA GLY A 17 -6.68 -5.66 2.93
C GLY A 17 -6.52 -6.06 1.45
N GLU A 18 -7.61 -6.56 0.87
CA GLU A 18 -7.73 -6.92 -0.55
C GLU A 18 -8.30 -5.77 -1.41
N LYS A 19 -8.52 -4.60 -0.82
CA LYS A 19 -9.14 -3.46 -1.50
C LYS A 19 -8.09 -2.59 -2.17
N ARG A 20 -8.51 -1.99 -3.28
CA ARG A 20 -7.72 -1.01 -4.02
C ARG A 20 -8.11 0.39 -3.56
N TYR A 21 -7.12 1.23 -3.33
CA TYR A 21 -7.32 2.59 -2.85
C TYR A 21 -6.69 3.60 -3.76
N THR A 22 -7.40 4.69 -3.99
CA THR A 22 -6.80 5.84 -4.68
C THR A 22 -5.75 6.51 -3.79
N THR A 23 -4.84 7.27 -4.39
CA THR A 23 -3.89 8.11 -3.63
C THR A 23 -4.61 8.96 -2.59
N ARG A 24 -5.75 9.57 -2.96
CA ARG A 24 -6.53 10.42 -2.06
C ARG A 24 -7.10 9.65 -0.87
N GLU A 25 -7.67 8.47 -1.09
CA GLU A 25 -8.17 7.63 0.01
C GLU A 25 -7.06 7.13 0.93
N MET A 26 -5.86 6.93 0.37
CA MET A 26 -4.67 6.60 1.14
C MET A 26 -4.19 7.78 1.97
N GLU A 27 -4.24 9.01 1.45
CA GLU A 27 -3.95 10.22 2.23
C GLU A 27 -4.92 10.35 3.41
N GLU A 28 -6.23 10.21 3.18
CA GLU A 28 -7.24 10.27 4.23
C GLU A 28 -7.03 9.20 5.30
N ARG A 29 -6.65 7.98 4.90
CA ARG A 29 -6.38 6.90 5.88
C ARG A 29 -5.07 7.09 6.62
N LEU A 30 -4.01 7.55 5.97
CA LEU A 30 -2.70 7.75 6.62
C LEU A 30 -2.67 9.00 7.51
N ASP A 31 -3.50 10.00 7.22
CA ASP A 31 -3.72 11.15 8.09
C ASP A 31 -4.30 10.70 9.45
N ILE A 32 -5.20 9.70 9.45
CA ILE A 32 -5.74 9.09 10.68
C ILE A 32 -4.63 8.45 11.54
N PHE A 33 -3.56 7.94 10.91
CA PHE A 33 -2.38 7.42 11.63
C PHE A 33 -1.40 8.52 12.08
N GLY A 34 -1.76 9.80 11.91
CA GLY A 34 -0.92 10.95 12.26
C GLY A 34 0.29 11.12 11.34
N TYR A 35 0.33 10.38 10.22
CA TYR A 35 1.43 10.43 9.28
C TYR A 35 1.17 11.55 8.26
N ARG A 36 1.45 12.80 8.64
CA ARG A 36 1.60 13.89 7.66
C ARG A 36 2.88 13.64 6.88
N CYS A 37 2.77 12.98 5.73
CA CYS A 37 3.88 12.89 4.81
C CYS A 37 4.09 14.29 4.19
N PRO A 38 5.21 14.98 4.46
CA PRO A 38 5.41 16.38 4.05
C PRO A 38 5.67 16.54 2.54
N ASP A 39 5.87 15.45 1.82
CA ASP A 39 6.11 15.39 0.39
C ASP A 39 5.30 14.23 -0.21
N ASP A 40 4.58 14.52 -1.31
CA ASP A 40 3.65 13.68 -2.08
C ASP A 40 3.58 12.19 -1.67
N LEU A 41 2.48 11.80 -1.02
CA LEU A 41 2.20 10.38 -0.73
C LEU A 41 2.33 9.51 -1.99
N ALA A 42 1.90 10.03 -3.15
CA ALA A 42 2.05 9.37 -4.44
C ALA A 42 3.52 8.98 -4.74
N ARG A 43 4.50 9.82 -4.37
CA ARG A 43 5.92 9.55 -4.57
C ARG A 43 6.41 8.44 -3.63
N SER A 44 5.96 8.46 -2.37
CA SER A 44 6.26 7.40 -1.40
C SER A 44 5.69 6.05 -1.84
N LEU A 45 4.44 6.03 -2.31
CA LEU A 45 3.81 4.83 -2.86
C LEU A 45 4.52 4.36 -4.14
N ASN A 46 4.95 5.27 -5.01
CA ASN A 46 5.73 4.90 -6.18
C ASN A 46 7.09 4.28 -5.81
N LYS A 47 7.76 4.75 -4.75
CA LYS A 47 8.98 4.10 -4.25
C LYS A 47 8.68 2.68 -3.75
N LEU A 48 7.62 2.49 -2.96
CA LEU A 48 7.21 1.15 -2.50
C LEU A 48 6.88 0.22 -3.67
N ARG A 49 6.24 0.75 -4.71
CA ARG A 49 5.99 0.03 -5.97
C ARG A 49 7.27 -0.35 -6.69
N GLN A 50 8.22 0.57 -6.83
CA GLN A 50 9.53 0.28 -7.44
C GLN A 50 10.34 -0.75 -6.64
N MET A 51 10.12 -0.83 -5.33
CA MET A 51 10.71 -1.85 -4.46
C MET A 51 10.00 -3.21 -4.55
N GLY A 52 8.91 -3.33 -5.31
CA GLY A 52 8.12 -4.56 -5.45
C GLY A 52 7.29 -4.92 -4.23
N LEU A 53 7.00 -3.94 -3.36
CA LEU A 53 6.26 -4.16 -2.11
C LEU A 53 4.75 -4.00 -2.28
N ILE A 54 4.34 -3.06 -3.15
CA ILE A 54 2.94 -2.79 -3.46
C ILE A 54 2.76 -2.69 -4.97
N CYS A 55 1.52 -2.87 -5.41
CA CYS A 55 1.13 -2.66 -6.78
C CYS A 55 0.40 -1.32 -6.93
N GLY A 56 0.53 -0.74 -8.11
CA GLY A 56 -0.09 0.54 -8.43
C GLY A 56 -0.31 0.67 -9.93
N GLU A 57 -1.51 1.15 -10.27
CA GLU A 57 -1.97 1.39 -11.64
C GLU A 57 -2.56 2.80 -11.74
N VAL A 58 -2.46 3.40 -12.93
CA VAL A 58 -3.20 4.62 -13.24
C VAL A 58 -4.58 4.27 -13.77
N ASP A 59 -5.60 4.69 -13.04
CA ASP A 59 -6.98 4.66 -13.49
C ASP A 59 -7.17 5.82 -14.47
N ARG A 60 -7.30 5.48 -15.76
CA ARG A 60 -7.42 6.46 -16.85
C ARG A 60 -8.78 7.15 -16.87
N GLU A 61 -9.81 6.53 -16.31
CA GLU A 61 -11.16 7.10 -16.25
C GLU A 61 -11.25 8.20 -15.19
N LYS A 62 -10.57 7.99 -14.06
CA LYS A 62 -10.53 8.94 -12.94
C LYS A 62 -9.29 9.83 -12.95
N ALA A 63 -8.38 9.63 -13.90
CA ALA A 63 -7.06 10.27 -13.95
C ALA A 63 -6.31 10.20 -12.60
N CYS A 64 -6.46 9.09 -11.88
CA CYS A 64 -5.96 8.91 -10.51
C CYS A 64 -5.11 7.65 -10.41
N TRP A 65 -4.15 7.65 -9.48
CA TRP A 65 -3.43 6.42 -9.13
C TRP A 65 -4.22 5.59 -8.12
N VAL A 66 -4.28 4.30 -8.38
CA VAL A 66 -4.89 3.28 -7.54
C VAL A 66 -3.79 2.33 -7.07
N TRP A 67 -3.79 2.01 -5.78
CA TRP A 67 -2.75 1.24 -5.10
C TRP A 67 -3.36 0.07 -4.34
N TRP A 68 -2.64 -1.05 -4.31
CA TRP A 68 -3.03 -2.22 -3.53
C TRP A 68 -1.80 -3.05 -3.14
N VAL A 69 -1.91 -3.79 -2.05
CA VAL A 69 -0.93 -4.81 -1.68
C VAL A 69 -1.40 -6.12 -2.30
N GLU A 70 -0.54 -6.80 -3.07
CA GLU A 70 -0.89 -8.17 -3.47
C GLU A 70 -0.97 -9.06 -2.23
N PRO A 71 -2.02 -9.89 -2.10
CA PRO A 71 -2.03 -10.91 -1.08
C PRO A 71 -0.78 -11.76 -1.32
N SER A 72 0.05 -11.91 -0.28
CA SER A 72 1.22 -12.77 -0.37
C SER A 72 0.70 -14.19 -0.55
N GLU A 73 0.62 -14.68 -1.79
CA GLU A 73 0.22 -16.05 -2.13
C GLU A 73 1.26 -17.10 -1.71
N LYS A 74 1.78 -16.99 -0.48
CA LYS A 74 2.58 -18.02 0.17
C LYS A 74 2.26 -18.07 1.65
N GLU A 75 1.09 -18.60 1.97
CA GLU A 75 1.04 -19.74 2.89
C GLU A 75 0.40 -20.89 2.12
N PRO A 76 1.18 -21.89 1.63
CA PRO A 76 0.57 -23.15 1.29
C PRO A 76 -0.01 -23.72 2.59
N ASP A 77 -1.32 -23.87 2.60
CA ASP A 77 -2.05 -25.00 3.19
C ASP A 77 -1.15 -25.92 4.02
N GLN A 78 -1.11 -25.73 5.34
CA GLN A 78 -0.64 -26.75 6.25
C GLN A 78 -1.88 -27.53 6.71
N PRO A 79 -2.21 -28.67 6.08
CA PRO A 79 -3.23 -29.55 6.62
C PRO A 79 -2.65 -30.20 7.88
N VAL A 80 -3.42 -30.09 8.99
CA VAL A 80 -3.27 -30.91 10.20
C VAL A 80 -4.01 -32.23 10.01
#